data_AF-G9MFD9-F1
#
_entry.id   AF-G9MFD9-F1
#
_cell.length_a   1.000
_cell.length_b   1.000
_cell.length_c   1.000
_cell.angle_alpha   90.00
_cell.angle_beta   90.00
_cell.angle_gamma   90.00
#
_symmetry.space_group_name_H-M   'P 1'
#
loop_
_entity.id
_entity.type
_entity.pdbx_description
1 polymer ?
#
loop_
_entity_poly.entity_id
_entity_poly.type
_entity_poly.pdbx_seq_one_letter_code
_entity_poly.pdbx_strand_id
1 'polypeptide(L)'
;MQPIVHEIDPTGDTLFILRKPDAPFAVDRSFVQWPRALPQYWTPEMQQNEQHLANCALAPPRTVTWNPEMHMRLSSKHLCLASEYFQKMMANDWRETNAENGYSYTITAEDWDKKALLLLMNIIHGQTHKVDRFINLEMLAKIAVLVDYYQCHQAVQFFANSWISQLRQPLPSSYGRDLLLRLFVSYVFSETYTFHTLTKTIIYESRGSIHTLGLPIPQKMIGKFQ
;
A
#
# COMPACT_ATOMS: atom_id res chain seq x y z
N MET A 1 11.11 -26.28 -4.09
CA MET A 1 11.41 -25.38 -5.22
C MET A 1 12.16 -24.18 -4.68
N GLN A 2 13.07 -23.60 -5.46
CA GLN A 2 13.94 -22.50 -5.00
C GLN A 2 13.17 -21.17 -4.93
N PRO A 3 13.45 -20.31 -3.94
CA PRO A 3 12.88 -18.97 -3.85
C PRO A 3 13.29 -18.11 -5.05
N ILE A 4 12.48 -17.10 -5.38
CA ILE A 4 12.86 -16.09 -6.39
C ILE A 4 13.79 -15.10 -5.72
N VAL A 5 15.04 -15.00 -6.20
CA VAL A 5 16.06 -14.13 -5.62
C VAL A 5 16.24 -12.87 -6.47
N HIS A 6 16.23 -11.71 -5.84
CA HIS A 6 16.53 -10.41 -6.44
C HIS A 6 17.76 -9.78 -5.79
N GLU A 7 18.83 -9.64 -6.56
CA GLU A 7 20.05 -8.94 -6.15
C GLU A 7 19.90 -7.43 -6.41
N ILE A 8 19.32 -6.68 -5.47
CA ILE A 8 19.15 -5.22 -5.59
C ILE A 8 20.47 -4.51 -5.27
N ASP A 9 21.15 -4.94 -4.20
CA ASP A 9 22.54 -4.59 -3.89
C ASP A 9 23.40 -5.87 -3.86
N PRO A 10 24.22 -6.14 -4.91
CA PRO A 10 25.07 -7.33 -4.96
C PRO A 10 26.10 -7.43 -3.83
N THR A 11 26.39 -6.32 -3.15
CA THR A 11 27.28 -6.25 -1.99
C THR A 11 26.52 -6.05 -0.68
N GLY A 12 25.19 -6.13 -0.74
CA GLY A 12 24.29 -5.94 0.38
C GLY A 12 24.56 -6.93 1.51
N ASP A 13 24.30 -6.48 2.73
CA ASP A 13 24.48 -7.21 3.97
C ASP A 13 23.14 -7.66 4.57
N THR A 14 22.02 -7.39 3.89
CA THR A 14 20.67 -7.63 4.39
C THR A 14 19.90 -8.55 3.45
N LEU A 15 19.39 -9.66 3.98
CA LEU A 15 18.43 -10.54 3.31
C LEU A 15 17.01 -10.15 3.71
N PHE A 16 16.18 -9.78 2.76
CA PHE A 16 14.76 -9.54 2.97
C PHE A 16 13.95 -10.69 2.37
N ILE A 17 13.12 -11.34 3.18
CA ILE A 17 12.28 -12.48 2.81
C ILE A 17 10.82 -12.04 2.84
N LEU A 18 10.16 -12.06 1.68
CA LEU A 18 8.73 -11.86 1.56
C LEU A 18 8.01 -13.22 1.41
N ARG A 19 7.22 -13.58 2.42
CA ARG A 19 6.35 -14.76 2.45
C ARG A 19 4.94 -14.41 2.00
N LYS A 20 4.21 -15.41 1.50
CA LYS A 20 2.83 -15.28 0.99
C LYS A 20 2.62 -14.01 0.15
N PRO A 21 3.51 -13.74 -0.82
CA PRO A 21 3.44 -12.52 -1.58
C PRO A 21 2.14 -12.43 -2.39
N ASP A 22 1.78 -11.21 -2.80
CA ASP A 22 0.59 -10.89 -3.60
C ASP A 22 -0.73 -11.32 -2.93
N ALA A 23 -0.81 -11.16 -1.61
CA ALA A 23 -2.06 -11.31 -0.89
C ALA A 23 -3.12 -10.32 -1.43
N PRO A 24 -4.43 -10.63 -1.30
CA PRO A 24 -5.49 -9.74 -1.75
C PRO A 24 -5.35 -8.34 -1.13
N PHE A 25 -5.36 -7.32 -2.00
CA PHE A 25 -5.16 -5.93 -1.58
C PHE A 25 -6.47 -5.18 -1.42
N ALA A 26 -6.53 -4.37 -0.37
CA ALA A 26 -7.70 -3.57 -0.01
C ALA A 26 -8.98 -4.43 0.10
N VAL A 27 -8.88 -5.50 0.91
CA VAL A 27 -9.98 -6.41 1.28
C VAL A 27 -10.34 -6.22 2.75
N ASP A 28 -11.60 -6.45 3.09
CA ASP A 28 -12.09 -6.30 4.46
C ASP A 28 -13.21 -7.31 4.73
N ARG A 29 -12.90 -8.33 5.54
CA ARG A 29 -13.88 -9.37 5.92
C ARG A 29 -14.96 -8.84 6.85
N SER A 30 -14.73 -7.69 7.48
CA SER A 30 -15.71 -6.98 8.30
C SER A 30 -16.54 -5.98 7.48
N PHE A 31 -16.44 -6.01 6.14
CA PHE A 31 -17.24 -5.15 5.28
C PHE A 31 -18.74 -5.35 5.54
N VAL A 32 -19.43 -4.25 5.84
CA VAL A 32 -20.87 -4.21 6.05
C VAL A 32 -21.46 -3.23 5.03
N GLN A 33 -22.38 -3.70 4.20
CA GLN A 33 -23.14 -2.80 3.31
C GLN A 33 -23.91 -1.77 4.14
N TRP A 34 -23.97 -0.54 3.66
CA TRP A 34 -24.73 0.48 4.37
C TRP A 34 -26.23 0.18 4.33
N PRO A 35 -26.98 0.59 5.37
CA PRO A 35 -28.43 0.54 5.30
C PRO A 35 -28.94 1.30 4.07
N ARG A 36 -30.02 0.81 3.47
CA ARG A 36 -30.71 1.48 2.35
C ARG A 36 -31.53 2.68 2.83
N ALA A 37 -30.86 3.65 3.45
CA ALA A 37 -31.45 4.91 3.86
C ALA A 37 -31.57 5.87 2.67
N LEU A 38 -32.65 6.64 2.64
CA LEU A 38 -32.92 7.70 1.65
C LEU A 38 -32.70 7.27 0.18
N PRO A 39 -33.44 6.25 -0.30
CA PRO A 39 -33.23 5.66 -1.63
C PRO A 39 -33.40 6.67 -2.80
N GLN A 40 -34.11 7.77 -2.59
CA GLN A 40 -34.29 8.82 -3.58
C GLN A 40 -32.99 9.55 -3.94
N TYR A 41 -31.99 9.56 -3.06
CA TYR A 41 -30.66 10.14 -3.32
C TYR A 41 -29.65 9.11 -3.81
N TRP A 42 -30.07 7.85 -3.98
CA TRP A 42 -29.18 6.77 -4.37
C TRP A 42 -29.17 6.59 -5.88
N THR A 43 -28.25 7.28 -6.55
CA THR A 43 -28.13 7.20 -8.01
C THR A 43 -27.70 5.80 -8.47
N PRO A 44 -27.98 5.42 -9.73
CA PRO A 44 -27.50 4.15 -10.29
C PRO A 44 -25.97 4.00 -10.23
N GLU A 45 -25.22 5.09 -10.40
CA GLU A 45 -23.76 5.10 -10.28
C GLU A 45 -23.30 4.74 -8.86
N MET A 46 -23.90 5.37 -7.84
CA MET A 46 -23.60 5.06 -6.44
C MET A 46 -23.95 3.61 -6.08
N GLN A 47 -25.02 3.05 -6.63
CA GLN A 47 -25.39 1.63 -6.45
C GLN A 47 -24.32 0.72 -7.05
N GLN A 48 -23.90 1.00 -8.27
CA GLN A 48 -22.87 0.24 -8.96
C GLN A 48 -21.52 0.32 -8.23
N ASN A 49 -21.14 1.52 -7.76
CA ASN A 49 -19.90 1.73 -7.03
C ASN A 49 -19.90 1.00 -5.67
N GLU A 50 -21.00 1.03 -4.92
CA GLU A 50 -21.11 0.28 -3.66
C GLU A 50 -21.07 -1.24 -3.90
N GLN A 51 -21.77 -1.73 -4.93
CA GLN A 51 -21.72 -3.15 -5.27
C GLN A 51 -20.32 -3.59 -5.70
N HIS A 52 -19.65 -2.78 -6.52
CA HIS A 52 -18.26 -3.03 -6.92
C HIS A 52 -17.33 -3.02 -5.70
N LEU A 53 -17.48 -2.05 -4.81
CA LEU A 53 -16.75 -1.95 -3.55
C LEU A 53 -16.93 -3.21 -2.69
N ALA A 54 -18.17 -3.68 -2.52
CA ALA A 54 -18.49 -4.89 -1.78
C ALA A 54 -17.83 -6.14 -2.41
N ASN A 55 -17.91 -6.27 -3.73
CA ASN A 55 -17.30 -7.38 -4.46
C ASN A 55 -15.77 -7.40 -4.28
N CYS A 56 -15.13 -6.23 -4.27
CA CYS A 56 -13.69 -6.13 -4.03
C CYS A 56 -13.33 -6.41 -2.57
N ALA A 57 -14.08 -5.84 -1.61
CA ALA A 57 -13.81 -6.00 -0.18
C ALA A 57 -13.97 -7.45 0.29
N LEU A 58 -14.96 -8.15 -0.25
CA LEU A 58 -15.29 -9.54 0.06
C LEU A 58 -14.69 -10.53 -0.94
N ALA A 59 -13.77 -10.09 -1.80
CA ALA A 59 -13.13 -10.97 -2.77
C ALA A 59 -12.54 -12.18 -2.02
N PRO A 60 -12.86 -13.42 -2.45
CA PRO A 60 -12.32 -14.60 -1.78
C PRO A 60 -10.79 -14.54 -1.83
N PRO A 61 -10.11 -15.01 -0.79
CA PRO A 61 -8.66 -15.17 -0.87
C PRO A 61 -8.37 -15.96 -2.14
N ARG A 62 -7.47 -15.43 -2.98
CA ARG A 62 -7.03 -16.16 -4.17
C ARG A 62 -6.58 -17.53 -3.68
N THR A 63 -7.13 -18.60 -4.24
CA THR A 63 -6.61 -19.95 -4.04
C THR A 63 -5.29 -20.03 -4.80
N VAL A 64 -4.27 -19.35 -4.26
CA VAL A 64 -2.95 -19.37 -4.86
C VAL A 64 -2.40 -20.74 -4.56
N THR A 65 -2.41 -21.58 -5.59
CA THR A 65 -2.00 -22.97 -5.48
C THR A 65 -0.56 -23.05 -5.00
N TRP A 66 0.30 -22.10 -5.36
CA TRP A 66 1.63 -21.86 -4.75
C TRP A 66 2.13 -20.45 -5.11
N ASN A 67 2.61 -19.66 -4.14
CA ASN A 67 3.36 -18.43 -4.41
C ASN A 67 4.73 -18.54 -3.72
N PRO A 68 5.83 -18.76 -4.47
CA PRO A 68 7.14 -18.94 -3.87
C PRO A 68 7.56 -17.67 -3.11
N GLU A 69 8.30 -17.86 -2.03
CA GLU A 69 8.93 -16.74 -1.31
C GLU A 69 9.79 -15.92 -2.27
N MET A 70 9.79 -14.61 -2.04
CA MET A 70 10.67 -13.67 -2.72
C MET A 70 11.77 -13.29 -1.74
N HIS A 71 13.03 -13.49 -2.14
CA HIS A 71 14.21 -13.11 -1.39
C HIS A 71 14.87 -11.92 -2.09
N MET A 72 15.28 -10.91 -1.34
CA MET A 72 15.98 -9.75 -1.88
C MET A 72 17.27 -9.51 -1.09
N ARG A 73 18.36 -9.27 -1.81
CA ARG A 73 19.61 -8.79 -1.20
C ARG A 73 19.65 -7.27 -1.23
N LEU A 74 19.70 -6.69 -0.03
CA LEU A 74 19.60 -5.26 0.25
C LEU A 74 20.79 -4.78 1.09
N SER A 75 20.93 -3.47 1.22
CA SER A 75 21.93 -2.81 2.06
C SER A 75 21.28 -2.15 3.27
N SER A 76 21.73 -2.53 4.46
CA SER A 76 21.33 -1.93 5.73
C SER A 76 21.54 -0.43 5.74
N LYS A 77 22.63 0.06 5.14
CA LYS A 77 22.95 1.49 5.07
C LYS A 77 21.92 2.27 4.26
N HIS A 78 21.52 1.76 3.10
CA HIS A 78 20.47 2.39 2.28
C HIS A 78 19.12 2.35 3.00
N LEU A 79 18.77 1.22 3.60
CA LEU A 79 17.52 1.06 4.36
C LEU A 79 17.45 2.06 5.54
N CYS A 80 18.47 2.10 6.39
CA CYS A 80 18.53 3.01 7.55
C CYS A 80 18.54 4.49 7.16
N LEU A 81 19.19 4.84 6.05
CA LEU A 81 19.20 6.22 5.57
C LEU A 81 17.82 6.67 5.08
N ALA A 82 17.08 5.79 4.44
CA ALA A 82 15.81 6.12 3.79
C ALA A 82 14.56 5.93 4.69
N SER A 83 14.68 5.19 5.79
CA SER A 83 13.53 4.72 6.59
C SER A 83 13.82 4.78 8.08
N GLU A 84 12.98 5.53 8.81
CA GLU A 84 13.03 5.54 10.27
C GLU A 84 12.69 4.17 10.88
N TYR A 85 11.81 3.40 10.24
CA TYR A 85 11.47 2.05 10.67
C TYR A 85 12.71 1.17 10.68
N PHE A 86 13.45 1.11 9.57
CA PHE A 86 14.65 0.28 9.48
C PHE A 86 15.76 0.81 10.37
N GLN A 87 15.92 2.13 10.49
CA GLN A 87 16.87 2.73 11.42
C GLN A 87 16.62 2.29 12.87
N LYS A 88 15.38 2.40 13.36
CA LYS A 88 15.00 1.99 14.72
C LYS A 88 15.14 0.47 14.90
N MET A 89 14.73 -0.30 13.90
CA MET A 89 14.83 -1.76 13.91
C MET A 89 16.29 -2.23 14.03
N MET A 90 17.23 -1.57 13.35
CA MET A 90 18.65 -1.94 13.36
C MET A 90 19.43 -1.33 14.53
N ALA A 91 18.97 -0.21 15.10
CA ALA A 91 19.61 0.42 16.26
C ALA A 91 19.34 -0.31 17.58
N ASN A 92 18.22 -1.03 17.70
CA ASN A 92 17.81 -1.70 18.94
C ASN A 92 18.46 -3.08 19.16
N ASP A 93 19.69 -3.28 18.68
CA ASP A 93 20.44 -4.54 18.81
C ASP A 93 19.56 -5.77 18.53
N TRP A 94 18.92 -5.83 17.35
CA TRP A 94 18.35 -7.10 16.89
C TRP A 94 19.49 -8.13 16.85
N ARG A 95 19.54 -8.94 17.91
CA ARG A 95 20.52 -9.97 18.16
C ARG A 95 20.49 -10.98 17.02
N GLU A 96 21.69 -11.29 16.56
CA GLU A 96 22.07 -12.53 15.88
C GLU A 96 20.97 -13.58 15.85
N THR A 97 20.40 -13.82 14.67
CA THR A 97 19.79 -15.11 14.39
C THR A 97 20.30 -15.53 13.03
N ASN A 98 21.54 -16.05 13.10
CA ASN A 98 22.34 -16.64 12.05
C ASN A 98 22.69 -15.69 10.90
N ALA A 99 23.98 -15.52 10.64
CA ALA A 99 24.43 -15.22 9.29
C ALA A 99 24.03 -16.42 8.41
N GLU A 100 22.73 -16.57 8.12
CA GLU A 100 22.26 -17.50 7.13
C GLU A 100 22.92 -17.06 5.83
N ASN A 101 23.82 -17.90 5.33
CA ASN A 101 24.47 -17.71 4.03
C ASN A 101 25.27 -16.40 3.89
N GLY A 102 25.76 -15.81 4.99
CA GLY A 102 26.69 -14.66 4.95
C GLY A 102 26.07 -13.25 5.03
N TYR A 103 24.80 -13.12 5.39
CA TYR A 103 24.16 -11.81 5.65
C TYR A 103 24.35 -11.34 7.10
N SER A 104 24.44 -10.02 7.30
CA SER A 104 24.45 -9.40 8.64
C SER A 104 23.04 -9.22 9.22
N TYR A 105 22.03 -9.07 8.35
CA TYR A 105 20.63 -8.86 8.76
C TYR A 105 19.68 -9.75 7.94
N THR A 106 18.66 -10.32 8.60
CA THR A 106 17.55 -11.03 7.94
C THR A 106 16.23 -10.42 8.37
N ILE A 107 15.43 -9.95 7.41
CA ILE A 107 14.12 -9.33 7.62
C ILE A 107 13.06 -10.24 7.00
N THR A 108 12.00 -10.55 7.73
CA THR A 108 10.85 -11.28 7.17
C THR A 108 9.61 -10.39 7.15
N ALA A 109 8.90 -10.39 6.03
CA ALA A 109 7.59 -9.78 5.89
C ALA A 109 6.63 -10.77 5.23
N GLU A 110 5.32 -10.55 5.39
CA GLU A 110 4.29 -11.35 4.76
C GLU A 110 3.32 -10.46 3.99
N ASP A 111 2.60 -11.05 3.03
CA ASP A 111 1.39 -10.50 2.41
C ASP A 111 1.55 -9.23 1.55
N TRP A 112 2.76 -8.68 1.41
CA TRP A 112 3.00 -7.57 0.48
C TRP A 112 2.87 -7.96 -0.99
N ASP A 113 2.45 -6.99 -1.80
CA ASP A 113 2.53 -7.09 -3.27
C ASP A 113 4.00 -7.07 -3.70
N LYS A 114 4.41 -8.08 -4.48
CA LYS A 114 5.81 -8.25 -4.92
C LYS A 114 6.32 -7.02 -5.63
N LYS A 115 5.53 -6.51 -6.56
CA LYS A 115 5.94 -5.45 -7.46
C LYS A 115 6.02 -4.12 -6.72
N ALA A 116 5.06 -3.82 -5.85
CA ALA A 116 5.10 -2.63 -5.00
C ALA A 116 6.35 -2.64 -4.10
N LEU A 117 6.65 -3.78 -3.47
CA LEU A 117 7.82 -3.91 -2.59
C LEU A 117 9.13 -3.78 -3.37
N LEU A 118 9.25 -4.42 -4.54
CA LEU A 118 10.42 -4.28 -5.41
C LEU A 118 10.64 -2.84 -5.86
N LEU A 119 9.59 -2.12 -6.26
CA LEU A 119 9.69 -0.71 -6.63
C LEU A 119 10.20 0.13 -5.46
N LEU A 120 9.64 -0.08 -4.26
CA LEU A 120 10.10 0.62 -3.06
C LEU A 120 11.59 0.34 -2.76
N MET A 121 11.99 -0.93 -2.77
CA MET A 121 13.38 -1.30 -2.48
C MET A 121 14.34 -0.78 -3.56
N ASN A 122 13.96 -0.79 -4.84
CA ASN A 122 14.74 -0.17 -5.91
C ASN A 122 14.90 1.36 -5.69
N ILE A 123 13.85 2.05 -5.25
CA ILE A 123 13.94 3.49 -4.92
C ILE A 123 14.93 3.73 -3.79
N ILE A 124 14.80 2.98 -2.68
CA ILE A 124 15.70 3.11 -1.50
C ILE A 124 17.16 2.88 -1.88
N HIS A 125 17.43 1.98 -2.83
CA HIS A 125 18.79 1.63 -3.28
C HIS A 125 19.27 2.42 -4.51
N GLY A 126 18.56 3.50 -4.89
CA GLY A 126 18.95 4.34 -6.03
C GLY A 126 18.89 3.65 -7.39
N GLN A 127 18.23 2.50 -7.50
CA GLN A 127 18.06 1.72 -8.74
C GLN A 127 16.94 2.31 -9.62
N THR A 128 17.00 3.61 -9.89
CA THR A 128 15.91 4.39 -10.52
C THR A 128 15.54 3.90 -11.91
N HIS A 129 16.48 3.29 -12.64
CA HIS A 129 16.24 2.69 -13.96
C HIS A 129 15.32 1.46 -13.92
N LYS A 130 15.12 0.84 -12.74
CA LYS A 130 14.19 -0.28 -12.51
C LYS A 130 12.83 0.18 -11.97
N VAL A 131 12.62 1.49 -11.85
CA VAL A 131 11.38 2.07 -11.33
C VAL A 131 10.46 2.43 -12.50
N ASP A 132 9.25 1.89 -12.48
CA ASP A 132 8.25 2.15 -13.51
C ASP A 132 7.93 3.65 -13.59
N ARG A 133 7.92 4.21 -14.80
CA ARG A 133 7.54 5.63 -15.00
C ARG A 133 6.04 5.87 -14.82
N PHE A 134 5.23 4.85 -15.07
CA PHE A 134 3.78 4.91 -15.02
C PHE A 134 3.25 3.75 -14.18
N ILE A 135 2.36 4.05 -13.25
CA ILE A 135 1.64 3.06 -12.46
C ILE A 135 0.15 3.46 -12.37
N ASN A 136 -0.72 2.50 -12.10
CA ASN A 136 -2.13 2.77 -11.85
C ASN A 136 -2.38 3.15 -10.38
N LEU A 137 -3.60 3.61 -10.07
CA LEU A 137 -3.96 4.02 -8.72
C LEU A 137 -3.80 2.89 -7.69
N GLU A 138 -4.16 1.64 -8.03
CA GLU A 138 -4.05 0.53 -7.10
C GLU A 138 -2.57 0.24 -6.73
N MET A 139 -1.66 0.26 -7.70
CA MET A 139 -0.23 0.10 -7.44
C MET A 139 0.33 1.26 -6.61
N LEU A 140 -0.11 2.50 -6.88
CA LEU A 140 0.29 3.65 -6.06
C LEU A 140 -0.23 3.52 -4.63
N ALA A 141 -1.45 3.03 -4.41
CA ALA A 141 -1.99 2.78 -3.08
C ALA A 141 -1.24 1.66 -2.35
N LYS A 142 -0.85 0.58 -3.04
CA LYS A 142 0.01 -0.47 -2.49
C LYS A 142 1.36 0.09 -2.03
N ILE A 143 1.99 0.93 -2.84
CA ILE A 143 3.23 1.61 -2.47
C ILE A 143 2.99 2.55 -1.27
N ALA A 144 1.88 3.29 -1.24
CA ALA A 144 1.53 4.17 -0.13
C ALA A 144 1.43 3.39 1.21
N VAL A 145 0.85 2.18 1.21
CA VAL A 145 0.82 1.32 2.41
C VAL A 145 2.23 0.97 2.88
N LEU A 146 3.12 0.60 1.95
CA LEU A 146 4.51 0.28 2.29
C LEU A 146 5.28 1.51 2.79
N VAL A 147 5.04 2.69 2.18
CA VAL A 147 5.68 3.95 2.56
C VAL A 147 5.28 4.38 3.97
N ASP A 148 3.99 4.26 4.30
CA ASP A 148 3.45 4.54 5.62
C ASP A 148 4.00 3.54 6.66
N TYR A 149 3.97 2.24 6.35
CA TYR A 149 4.47 1.17 7.23
C TYR A 149 5.98 1.28 7.49
N TYR A 150 6.79 1.39 6.43
CA TYR A 150 8.24 1.50 6.53
C TYR A 150 8.72 2.94 6.78
N GLN A 151 7.82 3.91 6.97
CA GLN A 151 8.17 5.28 7.35
C GLN A 151 9.27 5.91 6.45
N CYS A 152 9.12 5.79 5.13
CA CYS A 152 10.13 6.20 4.14
C CYS A 152 9.64 7.25 3.14
N HIS A 153 8.71 8.11 3.57
CA HIS A 153 8.04 9.13 2.76
C HIS A 153 9.00 9.99 1.93
N GLN A 154 10.09 10.49 2.54
CA GLN A 154 11.03 11.39 1.88
C GLN A 154 11.75 10.73 0.70
N ALA A 155 12.14 9.45 0.85
CA ALA A 155 12.84 8.71 -0.20
C ALA A 155 11.97 8.49 -1.45
N VAL A 156 10.65 8.41 -1.28
CA VAL A 156 9.69 8.09 -2.35
C VAL A 156 9.03 9.34 -2.94
N GLN A 157 9.10 10.49 -2.25
CA GLN A 157 8.33 11.70 -2.57
C GLN A 157 8.44 12.14 -4.04
N PHE A 158 9.64 12.14 -4.61
CA PHE A 158 9.85 12.51 -6.02
C PHE A 158 9.08 11.59 -6.99
N PHE A 159 9.17 10.28 -6.78
CA PHE A 159 8.48 9.28 -7.60
C PHE A 159 6.97 9.35 -7.41
N ALA A 160 6.51 9.50 -6.17
CA ALA A 160 5.09 9.66 -5.85
C ALA A 160 4.48 10.85 -6.59
N ASN A 161 5.10 12.04 -6.51
CA ASN A 161 4.62 13.24 -7.21
C ASN A 161 4.54 13.02 -8.73
N SER A 162 5.56 12.38 -9.30
CA SER A 162 5.60 12.03 -10.72
C SER A 162 4.45 11.09 -11.11
N TRP A 163 4.24 10.01 -10.36
CA TRP A 163 3.15 9.07 -10.61
C TRP A 163 1.76 9.70 -10.44
N ILE A 164 1.56 10.48 -9.38
CA ILE A 164 0.31 11.19 -9.10
C ILE A 164 -0.06 12.10 -10.28
N SER A 165 0.90 12.88 -10.79
CA SER A 165 0.67 13.78 -11.93
C SER A 165 0.33 13.07 -13.25
N GLN A 166 0.69 11.79 -13.36
CA GLN A 166 0.51 10.96 -14.55
C GLN A 166 -0.64 9.96 -14.43
N LEU A 167 -1.38 9.97 -13.31
CA LEU A 167 -2.59 9.18 -13.18
C LEU A 167 -3.57 9.60 -14.28
N ARG A 168 -3.87 8.68 -15.20
CA ARG A 168 -4.76 8.93 -16.34
C ARG A 168 -6.21 9.09 -15.94
N GLN A 169 -6.60 8.50 -14.81
CA GLN A 169 -7.97 8.55 -14.31
C GLN A 169 -8.24 9.90 -13.65
N PRO A 170 -9.42 10.51 -13.90
CA PRO A 170 -9.82 11.73 -13.21
C PRO A 170 -9.97 11.49 -11.71
N LEU A 171 -10.01 12.57 -10.94
CA LEU A 171 -10.30 12.47 -9.52
C LEU A 171 -11.70 11.85 -9.32
N PRO A 172 -11.85 10.81 -8.48
CA PRO A 172 -13.15 10.18 -8.26
C PRO A 172 -14.20 11.17 -7.74
N SER A 173 -15.33 11.25 -8.43
CA SER A 173 -16.44 12.16 -8.07
C SER A 173 -17.51 11.51 -7.20
N SER A 174 -17.53 10.18 -7.10
CA SER A 174 -18.49 9.42 -6.30
C SER A 174 -17.79 8.43 -5.36
N TYR A 175 -18.44 8.10 -4.25
CA TYR A 175 -17.97 7.14 -3.26
C TYR A 175 -17.84 5.74 -3.86
N GLY A 176 -16.65 5.15 -3.67
CA GLY A 176 -16.32 3.84 -4.21
C GLY A 176 -14.89 3.46 -3.90
N ARG A 177 -14.42 2.33 -4.46
CA ARG A 177 -13.08 1.79 -4.21
C ARG A 177 -11.99 2.79 -4.58
N ASP A 178 -12.05 3.32 -5.80
CA ASP A 178 -11.04 4.26 -6.31
C ASP A 178 -10.97 5.54 -5.48
N LEU A 179 -12.11 6.03 -5.01
CA LEU A 179 -12.15 7.18 -4.11
C LEU A 179 -11.38 6.89 -2.81
N LEU A 180 -11.61 5.72 -2.19
CA LEU A 180 -10.96 5.34 -0.94
C LEU A 180 -9.45 5.12 -1.12
N LEU A 181 -9.04 4.48 -2.23
CA LEU A 181 -7.62 4.32 -2.58
C LEU A 181 -6.96 5.69 -2.78
N ARG A 182 -7.60 6.58 -3.56
CA ARG A 182 -7.07 7.92 -3.84
C ARG A 182 -7.02 8.80 -2.61
N LEU A 183 -8.00 8.67 -1.70
CA LEU A 183 -8.01 9.34 -0.40
C LEU A 183 -6.80 8.90 0.43
N PHE A 184 -6.57 7.60 0.55
CA PHE A 184 -5.42 7.08 1.29
C PHE A 184 -4.08 7.54 0.70
N VAL A 185 -3.93 7.51 -0.62
CA VAL A 185 -2.77 8.07 -1.32
C VAL A 185 -2.58 9.55 -0.98
N SER A 186 -3.65 10.35 -1.06
CA SER A 186 -3.58 11.79 -0.75
C SER A 186 -3.21 12.07 0.70
N TYR A 187 -3.59 11.18 1.63
CA TYR A 187 -3.22 11.26 3.02
C TYR A 187 -1.72 10.98 3.22
N VAL A 188 -1.23 9.84 2.73
CA VAL A 188 0.18 9.41 2.86
C VAL A 188 1.14 10.43 2.22
N PHE A 189 0.80 10.93 1.02
CA PHE A 189 1.65 11.88 0.29
C PHE A 189 1.28 13.36 0.53
N SER A 190 0.45 13.64 1.53
CA SER A 190 0.11 15.02 1.96
C SER A 190 -0.45 15.94 0.86
N GLU A 191 -1.28 15.40 -0.04
CA GLU A 191 -1.98 16.18 -1.07
C GLU A 191 -3.24 16.86 -0.49
N THR A 192 -3.06 17.95 0.26
CA THR A 192 -4.14 18.61 1.03
C THR A 192 -5.39 18.93 0.23
N TYR A 193 -5.25 19.51 -0.98
CA TYR A 193 -6.40 19.87 -1.82
C TYR A 193 -7.20 18.63 -2.26
N THR A 194 -6.50 17.60 -2.73
CA THR A 194 -7.11 16.35 -3.16
C THR A 194 -7.80 15.66 -2.00
N PHE A 195 -7.11 15.57 -0.86
CA PHE A 195 -7.65 14.98 0.35
C PHE A 195 -8.97 15.66 0.77
N HIS A 196 -9.00 17.00 0.86
CA HIS A 196 -10.22 17.75 1.19
C HIS A 196 -11.35 17.53 0.19
N THR A 197 -11.03 17.50 -1.11
CA THR A 197 -12.03 17.28 -2.16
C THR A 197 -12.68 15.91 -2.02
N LEU A 198 -11.89 14.86 -1.78
CA LEU A 198 -12.41 13.49 -1.63
C LEU A 198 -13.15 13.30 -0.31
N THR A 199 -12.66 13.88 0.79
CA THR A 199 -13.38 13.86 2.06
C THR A 199 -14.75 14.54 1.93
N LYS A 200 -14.85 15.64 1.19
CA LYS A 200 -16.13 16.30 0.90
C LYS A 200 -17.11 15.33 0.21
N THR A 201 -16.66 14.63 -0.83
CA THR A 201 -17.49 13.61 -1.49
C THR A 201 -17.92 12.50 -0.54
N ILE A 202 -17.02 12.00 0.31
CA ILE A 202 -17.36 10.99 1.34
C ILE A 202 -18.45 11.50 2.28
N ILE A 203 -18.32 12.73 2.77
CA ILE A 203 -19.31 13.30 3.70
C ILE A 203 -20.70 13.38 3.04
N TYR A 204 -20.78 13.75 1.76
CA TYR A 204 -22.07 13.86 1.07
C TYR A 204 -22.69 12.51 0.69
N GLU A 205 -21.88 11.52 0.32
CA GLU A 205 -22.37 10.26 -0.24
C GLU A 205 -22.38 9.10 0.76
N SER A 206 -21.70 9.25 1.90
CA SER A 206 -21.67 8.21 2.92
C SER A 206 -23.02 8.05 3.60
N ARG A 207 -23.47 6.80 3.73
CA ARG A 207 -24.71 6.41 4.43
C ARG A 207 -24.41 5.67 5.75
N GLY A 208 -23.15 5.71 6.19
CA GLY A 208 -22.66 5.02 7.36
C GLY A 208 -21.16 5.25 7.55
N SER A 209 -20.54 4.43 8.40
CA SER A 209 -19.09 4.46 8.60
C SER A 209 -18.33 4.22 7.31
N ILE A 210 -17.20 4.91 7.12
CA ILE A 210 -16.36 4.70 5.94
C ILE A 210 -15.85 3.26 5.87
N HIS A 211 -15.77 2.71 4.66
CA HIS A 211 -15.20 1.39 4.42
C HIS A 211 -13.67 1.56 4.32
N THR A 212 -12.93 1.08 5.31
CA THR A 212 -11.46 1.26 5.34
C THR A 212 -10.74 0.35 4.35
N LEU A 213 -11.39 -0.73 3.90
CA LEU A 213 -10.80 -1.74 3.03
C LEU A 213 -9.53 -2.38 3.61
N GLY A 214 -9.38 -2.41 4.93
CA GLY A 214 -8.16 -2.88 5.58
C GLY A 214 -6.94 -1.97 5.35
N LEU A 215 -7.11 -0.79 4.75
CA LEU A 215 -6.04 0.21 4.64
C LEU A 215 -5.77 0.83 6.03
N PRO A 216 -4.53 1.24 6.33
CA PRO A 216 -4.16 1.87 7.60
C PRO A 216 -4.63 3.33 7.65
N ILE A 217 -5.93 3.55 7.52
CA ILE A 217 -6.56 4.86 7.63
C ILE A 217 -6.61 5.24 9.12
N PRO A 218 -6.06 6.41 9.53
CA PRO A 218 -6.15 6.88 10.91
C PRO A 218 -7.58 6.86 11.47
N GLN A 219 -7.74 6.37 12.70
CA GLN A 219 -9.05 6.28 13.37
C GLN A 219 -9.82 7.60 13.45
N LYS A 220 -9.10 8.73 13.56
CA LYS A 220 -9.70 10.08 13.50
C LYS A 220 -10.50 10.36 12.22
N MET A 221 -10.25 9.61 11.14
CA MET A 221 -10.98 9.70 9.87
C MET A 221 -12.14 8.70 9.76
N ILE A 222 -12.24 7.72 10.67
CA ILE A 222 -13.22 6.62 10.63
C ILE A 222 -14.50 6.95 11.44
N GLY A 223 -14.56 8.14 12.05
CA GLY A 223 -15.69 8.58 12.86
C GLY A 223 -17.01 8.65 12.09
N LYS A 224 -18.14 8.41 12.78
CA LYS A 224 -19.46 8.72 12.25
C LYS A 224 -19.55 10.24 12.07
N PHE A 225 -19.72 10.71 10.85
CA PHE A 225 -20.21 12.06 10.60
C PHE A 225 -21.67 12.09 11.08
N GLN A 226 -21.86 12.45 12.35
CA GLN A 226 -23.18 12.71 12.94
C GLN A 226 -23.61 14.14 12.70
#